data_AF-A0A1V5KB97-F1
#
_entry.id   AF-A0A1V5KB97-F1
#
_cell.length_a   1.000
_cell.length_b   1.000
_cell.length_c   1.000
_cell.angle_alpha   90.00
_cell.angle_beta   90.00
_cell.angle_gamma   90.00
#
_symmetry.space_group_name_H-M   'P 1'
#
loop_
_entity.id
_entity.type
_entity.pdbx_description
1 polymer ?
#
loop_
_entity_poly.entity_id
_entity_poly.type
_entity_poly.pdbx_seq_one_letter_code
_entity_poly.pdbx_strand_id
1 'polypeptide(L)'
;MKKLKPVGVDDWGRPFYKDEDGKLWKDINLGTGAPSLYRASSNSFDGEPDYPLEEEFEAVTKDPARPQIGDKYREICERLEWSVTEEDDGTVELEKYSPAGEDFIFTVDAEGFVDNVKEYAASFDIDDHIAMWIEAKQNGTAGVPSARELVKDAEDIDKMLQELAAALFAAECEEDA
;
A
#
# COMPACT_ATOMS: atom_id res chain seq x y z
N MET A 1 15.42 -30.04 -13.31
CA MET A 1 15.20 -28.61 -13.02
C MET A 1 13.75 -28.45 -12.60
N LYS A 2 13.50 -28.22 -11.32
CA LYS A 2 12.14 -28.10 -10.75
C LYS A 2 11.57 -26.71 -11.03
N LYS A 3 10.32 -26.62 -11.49
CA LYS A 3 9.64 -25.33 -11.70
C LYS A 3 8.86 -24.93 -10.47
N LEU A 4 9.05 -23.68 -10.05
CA LEU A 4 8.44 -23.12 -8.85
C LEU A 4 7.60 -21.91 -9.20
N LYS A 5 6.34 -21.92 -8.77
CA LYS A 5 5.39 -20.83 -8.97
C LYS A 5 5.18 -20.06 -7.68
N PRO A 6 5.26 -18.72 -7.66
CA PRO A 6 4.97 -17.94 -6.46
C PRO A 6 3.51 -18.14 -6.03
N VAL A 7 3.27 -18.17 -4.72
CA VAL A 7 1.95 -18.42 -4.11
C VAL A 7 1.52 -17.29 -3.17
N GLY A 8 2.47 -16.64 -2.51
CA GLY A 8 2.20 -15.60 -1.51
C GLY A 8 3.41 -15.33 -0.62
N VAL A 9 3.20 -14.65 0.50
CA VAL A 9 4.21 -14.26 1.49
C VAL A 9 3.64 -14.53 2.89
N ASP A 10 4.38 -15.20 3.80
CA ASP A 10 3.88 -15.40 5.19
C ASP A 10 3.95 -14.14 6.04
N ASP A 11 3.35 -14.22 7.23
CA ASP A 11 3.36 -13.19 8.29
C ASP A 11 4.77 -12.71 8.69
N TRP A 12 5.83 -13.39 8.27
CA TRP A 12 7.23 -13.01 8.50
C TRP A 12 7.90 -12.41 7.26
N GLY A 13 7.14 -12.13 6.21
CA GLY A 13 7.64 -11.56 4.95
C GLY A 13 8.36 -12.59 4.07
N ARG A 14 8.21 -13.91 4.28
CA ARG A 14 8.91 -14.94 3.50
C ARG A 14 8.11 -15.35 2.26
N PRO A 15 8.68 -15.23 1.05
CA PRO A 15 8.07 -15.73 -0.18
C PRO A 15 7.75 -17.23 -0.16
N PHE A 16 6.58 -17.60 -0.70
CA PHE A 16 6.17 -18.99 -0.94
C PHE A 16 6.18 -19.34 -2.41
N TYR A 17 6.59 -20.57 -2.67
CA TYR A 17 6.53 -21.17 -3.99
C TYR A 17 5.87 -22.54 -3.92
N LYS A 18 5.16 -22.90 -4.98
CA LYS A 18 4.57 -24.23 -5.19
C LYS A 18 5.21 -24.90 -6.38
N ASP A 19 5.65 -26.13 -6.20
CA ASP A 19 6.16 -26.95 -7.30
C ASP A 19 5.04 -27.65 -8.08
N GLU A 20 5.42 -28.33 -9.16
CA GLU A 20 4.51 -29.08 -10.02
C GLU A 20 3.83 -30.26 -9.30
N ASP A 21 4.42 -30.78 -8.22
CA ASP A 21 3.84 -31.82 -7.35
C ASP A 21 2.89 -31.23 -6.29
N GLY A 22 2.78 -29.90 -6.22
CA GLY A 22 1.97 -29.20 -5.25
C GLY A 22 2.60 -29.02 -3.87
N LYS A 23 3.92 -29.23 -3.74
CA LYS A 23 4.67 -28.97 -2.50
C LYS A 23 4.99 -27.49 -2.35
N LEU A 24 4.90 -27.00 -1.13
CA LEU A 24 5.19 -25.64 -0.71
C LEU A 24 6.64 -25.51 -0.27
N TRP A 25 7.26 -24.42 -0.72
CA TRP A 25 8.64 -24.05 -0.48
C TRP A 25 8.69 -22.61 0.01
N LYS A 26 9.37 -22.36 1.12
CA LYS A 26 9.58 -21.03 1.69
C LYS A 26 10.98 -20.54 1.38
N ASP A 27 11.12 -19.30 0.95
CA ASP A 27 12.43 -18.65 0.87
C ASP A 27 12.80 -17.99 2.20
N ILE A 28 13.83 -18.51 2.85
CA ILE A 28 14.32 -17.95 4.12
C ILE A 28 15.17 -16.68 3.93
N ASN A 29 15.55 -16.35 2.69
CA ASN A 29 16.29 -15.12 2.37
C ASN A 29 15.36 -13.93 2.10
N LEU A 30 14.05 -14.06 2.36
CA LEU A 30 13.08 -12.96 2.23
C LEU A 30 13.04 -12.34 0.82
N GLY A 31 13.30 -13.13 -0.23
CA GLY A 31 13.36 -12.63 -1.60
C GLY A 31 14.63 -11.83 -1.92
N THR A 32 15.59 -11.75 -1.00
CA THR A 32 16.85 -11.02 -1.22
C THR A 32 17.94 -11.94 -1.79
N GLY A 33 18.57 -11.51 -2.90
CA GLY A 33 19.67 -12.24 -3.52
C GLY A 33 19.27 -13.59 -4.11
N ALA A 34 20.09 -14.62 -3.91
CA ALA A 34 19.78 -15.98 -4.37
C ALA A 34 18.81 -16.64 -3.35
N PRO A 35 17.63 -17.13 -3.78
CA PRO A 35 16.65 -17.70 -2.87
C PRO A 35 17.18 -18.98 -2.21
N SER A 36 16.89 -19.14 -0.91
CA SER A 36 17.22 -20.33 -0.13
C SER A 36 15.92 -21.02 0.27
N LEU A 37 15.55 -22.04 -0.50
CA LEU A 37 14.23 -22.65 -0.45
C LEU A 37 14.17 -23.86 0.49
N TYR A 38 13.18 -23.86 1.38
CA TYR A 38 12.93 -24.94 2.33
C TYR A 38 11.49 -25.43 2.23
N ARG A 39 11.28 -26.74 2.24
CA ARG A 39 9.95 -27.35 2.24
C ARG A 39 9.21 -26.95 3.51
N ALA A 40 8.01 -26.42 3.37
CA ALA A 40 7.14 -26.13 4.49
C ALA A 40 6.70 -27.43 5.18
N SER A 41 6.83 -27.49 6.49
CA SER A 41 6.37 -28.61 7.30
C SER A 41 4.87 -28.84 7.07
N SER A 42 4.44 -30.10 7.04
CA SER A 42 3.04 -30.48 6.73
C SER A 42 2.47 -29.98 5.39
N ASN A 43 3.30 -29.38 4.52
CA ASN A 43 2.85 -28.72 3.30
C ASN A 43 1.79 -27.63 3.55
N SER A 44 1.92 -26.91 4.68
CA SER A 44 1.02 -25.83 5.08
C SER A 44 1.70 -24.46 5.02
N PHE A 45 0.90 -23.40 5.02
CA PHE A 45 1.40 -22.04 5.01
C PHE A 45 2.14 -21.69 6.30
N ASP A 46 1.58 -22.09 7.44
CA ASP A 46 2.19 -21.91 8.76
C ASP A 46 3.31 -22.93 9.07
N GLY A 47 3.60 -23.82 8.13
CA GLY A 47 4.60 -24.86 8.30
C GLY A 47 6.02 -24.30 8.37
N GLU A 48 6.81 -24.74 9.33
CA GLU A 48 8.22 -24.32 9.44
C GLU A 48 9.06 -24.72 8.21
N PRO A 49 10.08 -23.93 7.85
CA PRO A 49 11.03 -24.27 6.77
C PRO A 49 11.99 -25.39 7.23
N ASP A 50 11.59 -26.65 7.05
CA ASP A 50 12.29 -27.80 7.66
C ASP A 50 13.38 -28.41 6.77
N TYR A 51 13.16 -28.50 5.46
CA TYR A 51 14.01 -29.29 4.56
C TYR A 51 14.50 -28.49 3.35
N PRO A 52 15.82 -28.26 3.17
CA PRO A 52 16.33 -27.48 2.05
C PRO A 52 16.06 -28.18 0.71
N LEU A 53 15.83 -27.39 -0.33
CA LEU A 53 15.77 -27.87 -1.71
C LEU A 53 17.19 -28.08 -2.24
N GLU A 54 17.60 -29.35 -2.36
CA GLU A 54 18.93 -29.71 -2.91
C GLU A 54 18.95 -29.85 -4.44
N GLU A 55 17.78 -29.81 -5.09
CA GLU A 55 17.63 -29.96 -6.54
C GLU A 55 17.79 -28.62 -7.26
N GLU A 56 18.37 -28.62 -8.46
CA GLU A 56 18.37 -27.44 -9.32
C GLU A 56 16.92 -27.03 -9.66
N PHE A 57 16.60 -25.77 -9.40
CA PHE A 57 15.28 -25.20 -9.63
C PHE A 57 15.34 -24.00 -10.56
N GLU A 58 14.30 -23.86 -11.38
CA GLU A 58 13.97 -22.63 -12.06
C GLU A 58 12.98 -21.90 -11.16
N ALA A 59 13.49 -21.08 -10.25
CA ALA A 59 12.64 -20.11 -9.60
C ALA A 59 12.20 -19.16 -10.69
N VAL A 60 10.89 -19.02 -10.88
CA VAL A 60 10.39 -17.86 -11.61
C VAL A 60 10.82 -16.66 -10.76
N THR A 61 11.90 -15.99 -11.19
CA THR A 61 12.38 -14.72 -10.63
C THR A 61 11.40 -13.63 -11.02
N LYS A 62 10.17 -13.76 -10.55
CA LYS A 62 9.46 -12.61 -10.08
C LYS A 62 9.61 -12.76 -8.59
N ASP A 63 10.46 -11.92 -8.00
CA ASP A 63 10.18 -11.34 -6.68
C ASP A 63 8.66 -11.44 -6.44
N PRO A 64 8.12 -12.11 -5.40
CA PRO A 64 6.68 -12.06 -5.20
C PRO A 64 6.35 -10.59 -5.08
N ALA A 65 5.85 -10.01 -6.17
CA ALA A 65 5.82 -8.57 -6.33
C ALA A 65 5.04 -8.07 -5.13
N ARG A 66 5.73 -7.32 -4.26
CA ARG A 66 5.03 -6.66 -3.15
C ARG A 66 3.89 -5.86 -3.79
N PRO A 67 2.69 -5.87 -3.18
CA PRO A 67 1.54 -5.21 -3.76
C PRO A 67 1.96 -3.80 -4.16
N GLN A 68 1.84 -3.52 -5.46
CA GLN A 68 2.09 -2.23 -6.06
C GLN A 68 0.76 -1.81 -6.69
N ILE A 69 0.51 -0.51 -6.71
CA ILE A 69 -0.69 -0.02 -7.38
C ILE A 69 -0.52 -0.14 -8.89
N GLY A 70 -1.62 -0.42 -9.59
CA GLY A 70 -1.57 -0.47 -11.06
C GLY A 70 -1.23 0.91 -11.64
N ASP A 71 -0.51 0.92 -12.78
CA ASP A 71 -0.11 2.15 -13.48
C ASP A 71 -1.28 3.13 -13.69
N LYS A 72 -2.49 2.60 -14.00
CA LYS A 72 -3.70 3.42 -14.15
C LYS A 72 -4.07 4.22 -12.90
N TYR A 73 -3.88 3.65 -11.70
CA TYR A 73 -4.23 4.30 -10.45
C TYR A 73 -3.20 5.39 -10.13
N ARG A 74 -1.92 5.11 -10.38
CA ARG A 74 -0.85 6.11 -10.31
C ARG A 74 -1.13 7.30 -11.26
N GLU A 75 -1.48 7.03 -12.52
CA GLU A 75 -1.82 8.07 -13.50
C GLU A 75 -3.02 8.93 -13.07
N ILE A 76 -4.02 8.33 -12.40
CA ILE A 76 -5.17 9.06 -11.85
C ILE A 76 -4.74 9.98 -10.72
N CYS A 77 -3.96 9.48 -9.77
CA CYS A 77 -3.43 10.27 -8.66
C CYS A 77 -2.63 11.48 -9.19
N GLU A 78 -1.67 11.23 -10.08
CA GLU A 78 -0.81 12.28 -10.66
C GLU A 78 -1.61 13.31 -11.47
N ARG A 79 -2.63 12.87 -12.22
CA ARG A 79 -3.54 13.77 -12.95
C ARG A 79 -4.36 14.68 -12.02
N LEU A 80 -4.66 14.19 -10.82
CA LEU A 80 -5.30 14.96 -9.75
C LEU A 80 -4.28 15.71 -8.87
N GLU A 81 -3.02 15.79 -9.32
CA GLU A 81 -1.90 16.48 -8.66
C GLU A 81 -1.52 15.90 -7.28
N TRP A 82 -1.79 14.61 -7.06
CA TRP A 82 -1.26 13.87 -5.93
C TRP A 82 0.11 13.29 -6.28
N SER A 83 1.08 13.47 -5.39
CA SER A 83 2.33 12.72 -5.41
C SER A 83 2.08 11.32 -4.85
N VAL A 84 2.74 10.32 -5.43
CA VAL A 84 2.57 8.90 -5.06
C VAL A 84 3.92 8.26 -4.83
N THR A 85 4.18 7.90 -3.58
CA THR A 85 5.37 7.15 -3.16
C THR A 85 4.95 5.76 -2.72
N GLU A 86 5.48 4.72 -3.38
CA GLU A 86 5.27 3.32 -2.98
C GLU A 86 6.46 2.91 -2.11
N GLU A 87 6.18 2.46 -0.91
CA GLU A 87 7.19 2.04 0.06
C GLU A 87 7.48 0.55 -0.04
N ASP A 88 8.67 0.16 0.41
CA ASP A 88 9.08 -1.24 0.39
C ASP A 88 8.12 -2.11 1.22
N ASP A 89 7.45 -1.60 2.25
CA ASP A 89 6.55 -2.39 3.09
C ASP A 89 5.16 -2.69 2.46
N GLY A 90 4.91 -2.24 1.23
CA GLY A 90 3.63 -2.43 0.54
C GLY A 90 2.59 -1.35 0.87
N THR A 91 3.01 -0.26 1.51
CA THR A 91 2.19 0.93 1.70
C THR A 91 2.41 1.96 0.58
N VAL A 92 1.43 2.83 0.40
CA VAL A 92 1.44 3.93 -0.56
C VAL A 92 1.16 5.22 0.17
N GLU A 93 2.10 6.14 0.09
CA GLU A 93 1.98 7.50 0.60
C GLU A 93 1.46 8.42 -0.51
N LEU A 94 0.40 9.17 -0.17
CA LEU A 94 -0.26 10.14 -1.02
C LEU A 94 -0.09 11.52 -0.40
N GLU A 95 0.52 12.43 -1.17
CA GLU A 95 0.86 13.78 -0.71
C GLU A 95 0.29 14.81 -1.69
N LYS A 96 -0.32 15.88 -1.16
CA LYS A 96 -0.76 17.04 -1.92
C LYS A 96 -0.86 18.28 -1.04
N TYR A 97 -0.51 19.45 -1.58
CA TYR A 97 -0.74 20.71 -0.89
C TYR A 97 -2.21 21.12 -0.88
N SER A 98 -2.73 21.47 0.30
CA SER A 98 -4.06 22.08 0.44
C SER A 98 -4.09 23.51 -0.10
N PRO A 99 -5.28 24.08 -0.38
CA PRO A 99 -5.40 25.48 -0.79
C PRO A 99 -4.85 26.50 0.20
N ALA A 100 -4.84 26.22 1.51
CA ALA A 100 -4.18 27.06 2.51
C ALA A 100 -2.67 26.80 2.65
N GLY A 101 -2.14 25.84 1.91
CA GLY A 101 -0.72 25.48 1.89
C GLY A 101 -0.33 24.49 2.99
N GLU A 102 -1.28 23.75 3.56
CA GLU A 102 -0.98 22.57 4.36
C GLU A 102 -0.34 21.51 3.47
N ASP A 103 0.76 20.93 3.93
CA ASP A 103 1.36 19.75 3.32
C ASP A 103 0.56 18.53 3.80
N PHE A 104 -0.46 18.13 3.02
CA PHE A 104 -1.40 17.09 3.41
C PHE A 104 -0.93 15.73 2.88
N ILE A 105 -0.79 14.79 3.80
CA ILE A 105 -0.17 13.48 3.57
C ILE A 105 -0.96 12.40 4.28
N PHE A 106 -1.18 11.27 3.62
CA PHE A 106 -1.72 10.07 4.23
C PHE A 106 -1.18 8.81 3.56
N THR A 107 -1.25 7.69 4.28
CA THR A 107 -0.70 6.41 3.85
C THR A 107 -1.79 5.34 3.88
N VAL A 108 -1.84 4.50 2.85
CA VAL A 108 -2.76 3.36 2.72
C VAL A 108 -2.01 2.12 2.22
N ASP A 109 -2.56 0.93 2.44
CA ASP A 109 -1.97 -0.29 1.85
C ASP A 109 -2.20 -0.33 0.33
N ALA A 110 -1.22 -0.81 -0.43
CA ALA A 110 -1.34 -1.02 -1.87
C ALA A 110 -2.29 -2.19 -2.21
N GLU A 111 -2.39 -3.19 -1.33
CA GLU A 111 -3.41 -4.23 -1.40
C GLU A 111 -4.78 -3.63 -1.06
N GLY A 112 -5.75 -3.72 -1.98
CA GLY A 112 -7.06 -3.10 -1.78
C GLY A 112 -7.03 -1.57 -1.89
N PHE A 113 -6.03 -1.00 -2.57
CA PHE A 113 -5.77 0.45 -2.66
C PHE A 113 -7.02 1.33 -2.82
N VAL A 114 -7.91 1.01 -3.77
CA VAL A 114 -9.11 1.83 -4.03
C VAL A 114 -10.05 1.87 -2.83
N ASP A 115 -10.27 0.72 -2.18
CA ASP A 115 -11.12 0.63 -0.99
C ASP A 115 -10.47 1.29 0.22
N ASN A 116 -9.15 1.17 0.39
CA ASN A 116 -8.43 1.85 1.47
C ASN A 116 -8.51 3.38 1.33
N VAL A 117 -8.35 3.91 0.11
CA VAL A 117 -8.52 5.36 -0.14
C VAL A 117 -9.97 5.80 0.13
N LYS A 118 -10.97 4.99 -0.25
CA LYS A 118 -12.38 5.28 0.04
C LYS A 118 -12.67 5.27 1.54
N GLU A 119 -12.11 4.31 2.28
CA GLU A 119 -12.26 4.24 3.74
C GLU A 119 -11.60 5.43 4.43
N TYR A 120 -10.40 5.80 3.99
CA TYR A 120 -9.72 7.00 4.50
C TYR A 120 -10.55 8.26 4.22
N ALA A 121 -11.00 8.46 2.98
CA ALA A 121 -11.85 9.60 2.61
C ALA A 121 -13.17 9.64 3.40
N ALA A 122 -13.79 8.49 3.67
CA ALA A 122 -15.04 8.42 4.42
C ALA A 122 -14.88 8.64 5.94
N SER A 123 -13.67 8.42 6.47
CA SER A 123 -13.35 8.56 7.89
C SER A 123 -12.69 9.88 8.25
N PHE A 124 -12.35 10.72 7.26
CA PHE A 124 -11.79 12.05 7.50
C PHE A 124 -12.77 12.94 8.28
N ASP A 125 -12.38 13.30 9.50
CA ASP A 125 -13.16 14.16 10.39
C ASP A 125 -12.63 15.60 10.32
N ILE A 126 -13.44 16.48 9.72
CA ILE A 126 -13.15 17.90 9.54
C ILE A 126 -12.94 18.60 10.89
N ASP A 127 -13.79 18.31 11.89
CA ASP A 127 -13.73 18.98 13.18
C ASP A 127 -12.48 18.58 13.96
N ASP A 128 -12.11 17.30 13.93
CA ASP A 128 -10.88 16.80 14.56
C ASP A 128 -9.62 17.35 13.88
N HIS A 129 -9.60 17.42 12.54
CA HIS A 129 -8.49 18.03 11.78
C HIS A 129 -8.30 19.50 12.13
N ILE A 130 -9.40 20.27 12.23
CA ILE A 130 -9.36 21.68 12.65
C ILE A 130 -8.88 21.82 14.09
N ALA A 131 -9.36 20.97 15.00
CA ALA A 131 -9.00 21.01 16.42
C ALA A 131 -7.49 20.82 16.62
N MET A 132 -6.89 19.89 15.88
CA MET A 132 -5.44 19.65 15.87
C MET A 132 -4.64 20.93 15.56
N TRP A 133 -5.02 21.64 14.50
CA TRP A 133 -4.33 22.87 14.09
C TRP A 133 -4.56 24.04 15.05
N ILE A 134 -5.76 24.16 15.63
CA ILE A 134 -6.04 25.16 16.67
C ILE A 134 -5.15 24.92 17.90
N GLU A 135 -5.03 23.66 18.35
CA GLU A 135 -4.14 23.30 19.46
C GLU A 135 -2.67 23.59 19.12
N ALA A 136 -2.20 23.19 17.94
CA ALA A 136 -0.84 23.46 17.47
C ALA A 136 -0.53 24.97 17.48
N LYS A 137 -1.47 25.80 17.01
CA LYS A 137 -1.35 27.26 17.05
C LYS A 137 -1.23 27.81 18.47
N GLN A 138 -2.03 27.29 19.41
CA GLN A 138 -1.96 27.68 20.81
C GLN A 138 -0.63 27.27 21.46
N ASN A 139 -0.07 26.15 21.00
CA ASN A 139 1.24 25.64 21.42
C ASN A 139 2.43 26.32 20.71
N GLY A 140 2.17 27.32 19.86
CA GLY A 140 3.21 28.18 19.27
C GLY A 140 3.67 27.79 17.87
N THR A 141 2.98 26.87 17.18
CA THR A 141 3.23 26.58 15.77
C THR A 141 2.99 27.84 14.94
N ALA A 142 4.03 28.32 14.26
CA ALA A 142 3.97 29.50 13.42
C ALA A 142 3.34 29.17 12.05
N GLY A 143 2.69 30.16 11.44
CA GLY A 143 2.09 30.00 10.11
C GLY A 143 0.69 29.38 10.10
N VAL A 144 0.17 28.90 11.24
CA VAL A 144 -1.19 28.33 11.29
C VAL A 144 -2.24 29.40 10.96
N PRO A 145 -3.11 29.17 9.95
CA PRO A 145 -4.15 30.10 9.53
C PRO A 145 -5.16 30.48 10.63
N SER A 146 -6.05 31.44 10.34
CA SER A 146 -7.17 31.73 11.23
C SER A 146 -8.17 30.57 11.28
N ALA A 147 -8.98 30.49 12.33
CA ALA A 147 -9.98 29.42 12.47
C ALA A 147 -10.93 29.32 11.25
N ARG A 148 -11.29 30.46 10.65
CA ARG A 148 -12.13 30.49 9.45
C ARG A 148 -11.41 29.91 8.22
N GLU A 149 -10.12 30.17 8.09
CA GLU A 149 -9.31 29.61 7.02
C GLU A 149 -9.11 28.12 7.21
N LEU A 150 -8.87 27.66 8.44
CA LEU A 150 -8.79 26.23 8.78
C LEU A 150 -10.08 25.47 8.45
N VAL A 151 -11.25 26.03 8.78
CA VAL A 151 -12.54 25.41 8.42
C VAL A 151 -12.65 25.23 6.92
N LYS A 152 -12.35 26.29 6.15
CA LYS A 152 -12.43 26.23 4.69
C LYS A 152 -11.42 25.22 4.13
N ASP A 153 -10.21 25.19 4.67
CA ASP A 153 -9.17 24.31 4.17
C ASP A 153 -9.49 22.84 4.45
N ALA A 154 -9.99 22.52 5.65
CA ALA A 154 -10.43 21.17 5.98
C ALA A 154 -11.61 20.70 5.10
N GLU A 155 -12.56 21.59 4.78
CA GLU A 155 -13.62 21.29 3.79
C GLU A 155 -13.08 21.10 2.37
N ASP A 156 -12.01 21.81 2.00
CA ASP A 156 -11.37 21.66 0.69
C ASP A 156 -10.53 20.37 0.65
N ILE A 157 -9.87 19.96 1.74
CA ILE A 157 -9.19 18.66 1.90
C ILE A 157 -10.18 17.51 1.79
N ASP A 158 -11.32 17.56 2.47
CA ASP A 158 -12.36 16.54 2.33
C ASP A 158 -12.78 16.40 0.85
N LYS A 159 -13.03 17.51 0.14
CA LYS A 159 -13.37 17.44 -1.29
C LYS A 159 -12.25 16.83 -2.14
N MET A 160 -10.98 17.15 -1.86
CA MET A 160 -9.84 16.55 -2.57
C MET A 160 -9.79 15.03 -2.36
N LEU A 161 -10.07 14.56 -1.13
CA LEU A 161 -10.16 13.14 -0.80
C LEU A 161 -11.34 12.46 -1.52
N GLN A 162 -12.53 13.08 -1.49
CA GLN A 162 -13.70 12.55 -2.19
C GLN A 162 -13.49 12.49 -3.71
N GLU A 163 -12.83 13.50 -4.30
CA GLU A 163 -12.49 13.51 -5.73
C GLU A 163 -11.52 12.39 -6.10
N LEU A 164 -10.48 12.19 -5.30
CA LEU A 164 -9.52 11.11 -5.48
C LEU A 164 -10.21 9.73 -5.40
N ALA A 165 -10.97 9.49 -4.32
CA ALA A 165 -11.69 8.24 -4.11
C ALA A 165 -12.69 7.95 -5.24
N ALA A 166 -13.45 8.96 -5.69
CA ALA A 166 -14.41 8.81 -6.77
C ALA A 166 -13.72 8.50 -8.12
N ALA A 167 -12.60 9.17 -8.43
CA ALA A 167 -11.87 8.94 -9.67
C ALA A 167 -11.25 7.54 -9.73
N LEU A 168 -10.66 7.08 -8.62
CA LEU A 168 -10.12 5.73 -8.50
C LEU A 168 -11.21 4.67 -8.64
N PHE A 169 -12.34 4.85 -7.96
CA PHE A 169 -13.48 3.93 -8.03
C PHE A 169 -14.12 3.86 -9.42
N ALA A 170 -14.23 4.99 -10.12
CA ALA A 170 -14.73 5.01 -11.49
C ALA A 170 -13.84 4.16 -12.43
N ALA A 171 -12.52 4.27 -12.29
CA ALA A 171 -11.57 3.48 -13.08
C ALA A 171 -11.54 1.99 -12.72
N GLU A 172 -11.92 1.63 -11.49
CA GLU A 172 -12.12 0.23 -11.09
C GLU A 172 -13.39 -0.34 -11.74
N CYS A 173 -14.50 0.39 -11.71
CA CYS A 173 -15.77 -0.04 -12.32
C CYS A 173 -15.70 -0.18 -13.85
N GLU A 174 -14.84 0.60 -14.52
CA GLU A 174 -14.63 0.49 -15.98
C GLU A 174 -13.91 -0.80 -16.39
N GLU A 175 -13.12 -1.43 -15.51
CA GLU A 175 -12.45 -2.71 -15.80
C GLU A 175 -13.35 -3.93 -15.62
N ASP A 176 -14.36 -3.82 -14.76
CA ASP A 176 -15.31 -4.89 -14.47
C ASP A 176 -16.52 -4.93 -15.44
N ALA A 177 -16.57 -4.00 -16.41
CA ALA A 177 -17.67 -3.81 -17.37
C ALA A 177 -17.47 -4.53 -18.73
#